data_AF-A0A6G2G2D0-F1
#
_entry.id   AF-A0A6G2G2D0-F1
#
_cell.length_a   1.000
_cell.length_b   1.000
_cell.length_c   1.000
_cell.angle_alpha   90.00
_cell.angle_beta   90.00
_cell.angle_gamma   90.00
#
_symmetry.space_group_name_H-M   'P 1'
#
loop_
_entity.id
_entity.type
_entity.pdbx_description
1 polymer ?
#
loop_
_entity_poly.entity_id
_entity_poly.type
_entity_poly.pdbx_seq_one_letter_code
_entity_poly.pdbx_strand_id
1 'polypeptide(L)'
;MSTNIGWQDKDAYGNSLSSNQRQKMQRLRTWNERFRTRDSKERNLKQALGEIDRMASALGLPDNVRETASVIYRRALDDDLLPGRSIEGVATSALYAAARMAGTPRSLDEITVVSRVDKDEISRTYRYVVRELGLEIEPADPEQYVPRFASELGLTDESERHARQLLKTAKEQGIHSGKSPVGLAAAAIYAASLLANEKVTQSEVSEVANISEVTIRNRYHELLEAEEGLTA
;
A
#
# COMPACT_ATOMS: atom_id res chain seq x y z
N MET A 1 -9.01 4.07 -32.89
CA MET A 1 -10.41 4.48 -33.11
C MET A 1 -11.32 3.37 -32.63
N SER A 2 -12.20 3.61 -31.64
CA SER A 2 -13.14 2.57 -31.19
C SER A 2 -14.52 2.81 -31.79
N THR A 3 -14.97 1.92 -32.68
CA THR A 3 -16.33 1.96 -33.22
C THR A 3 -17.35 1.66 -32.11
N ASN A 4 -18.42 2.44 -32.02
CA ASN A 4 -19.54 2.16 -31.13
C ASN A 4 -20.77 1.82 -31.97
N ILE A 5 -21.31 0.61 -31.82
CA ILE A 5 -22.51 0.19 -32.53
C ILE A 5 -23.71 0.63 -31.68
N GLY A 6 -24.47 1.61 -32.18
CA GLY A 6 -25.64 2.15 -31.49
C GLY A 6 -26.70 1.09 -31.17
N TRP A 7 -27.43 1.30 -30.07
CA TRP A 7 -28.51 0.42 -29.59
C TRP A 7 -29.78 0.47 -30.44
N GLN A 8 -29.92 1.50 -31.26
CA GLN A 8 -31.08 1.73 -32.11
C GLN A 8 -31.11 0.72 -33.25
N ASP A 9 -32.25 0.04 -33.44
CA ASP A 9 -32.48 -0.89 -34.55
C ASP A 9 -32.86 -0.15 -35.84
N LYS A 10 -32.06 0.87 -36.17
CA LYS A 10 -32.19 1.68 -37.37
C LYS A 10 -30.89 1.69 -38.17
N ASP A 11 -30.99 1.79 -39.49
CA ASP A 11 -29.84 2.00 -40.36
C ASP A 11 -29.36 3.47 -40.32
N ALA A 12 -28.28 3.77 -41.06
CA ALA A 12 -27.70 5.11 -41.14
C ALA A 12 -28.65 6.16 -41.76
N TYR A 13 -29.71 5.72 -42.45
CA TYR A 13 -30.74 6.56 -43.07
C TYR A 13 -32.00 6.68 -42.19
N GLY A 14 -32.03 6.05 -41.01
CA GLY A 14 -33.14 6.10 -40.07
C GLY A 14 -34.25 5.06 -40.30
N ASN A 15 -34.10 4.16 -41.26
CA ASN A 15 -35.06 3.09 -41.53
C ASN A 15 -34.94 1.98 -40.49
N SER A 16 -36.06 1.38 -40.10
CA SER A 16 -36.04 0.23 -39.19
C SER A 16 -35.37 -0.98 -39.84
N LEU A 17 -34.46 -1.62 -39.11
CA LEU A 17 -33.81 -2.85 -39.54
C LEU A 17 -34.84 -3.98 -39.67
N SER A 18 -34.71 -4.81 -40.71
CA SER A 18 -35.45 -6.08 -40.82
C SER A 18 -35.07 -7.06 -39.70
N SER A 19 -35.91 -8.07 -39.44
CA SER A 19 -35.68 -9.06 -38.38
C SER A 19 -34.31 -9.75 -38.50
N ASN A 20 -33.90 -10.13 -39.72
CA ASN A 20 -32.60 -10.75 -39.98
C ASN A 20 -31.44 -9.77 -39.71
N GLN A 21 -31.60 -8.50 -40.08
CA GLN A 21 -30.60 -7.46 -39.80
C GLN A 21 -30.50 -7.15 -38.31
N ARG A 22 -31.62 -7.11 -37.57
CA ARG A 22 -31.62 -6.94 -36.10
C ARG A 22 -30.85 -8.05 -35.40
N GLN A 23 -31.08 -9.30 -35.81
CA GLN A 23 -30.37 -10.44 -35.22
C GLN A 23 -28.86 -10.40 -35.52
N LYS A 24 -28.48 -10.01 -36.74
CA LYS A 24 -27.07 -9.76 -37.09
C LYS A 24 -26.47 -8.63 -36.24
N MET A 25 -27.19 -7.52 -36.09
CA MET A 25 -26.74 -6.36 -35.31
C MET A 25 -26.63 -6.66 -33.83
N GLN A 26 -27.54 -7.44 -33.23
CA GLN A 26 -27.40 -7.91 -31.84
C GLN A 26 -26.10 -8.68 -31.64
N ARG A 27 -25.78 -9.65 -32.51
CA ARG A 27 -24.52 -10.40 -32.42
C ARG A 27 -23.31 -9.47 -32.52
N LEU A 28 -23.33 -8.52 -33.44
CA LEU A 28 -22.26 -7.54 -33.61
C LEU A 28 -22.11 -6.62 -32.39
N ARG A 29 -23.21 -6.19 -31.76
CA ARG A 29 -23.19 -5.42 -30.51
C ARG A 29 -22.56 -6.22 -29.37
N THR A 30 -22.97 -7.47 -29.17
CA THR A 30 -22.39 -8.35 -28.15
C THR A 30 -20.90 -8.57 -28.36
N TRP A 31 -20.46 -8.80 -29.60
CA TRP A 31 -19.03 -8.93 -29.91
C TRP A 31 -18.27 -7.62 -29.68
N ASN A 32 -18.79 -6.49 -30.17
CA ASN A 32 -18.19 -5.18 -29.99
C ASN A 32 -18.03 -4.81 -28.50
N GLU A 33 -19.05 -5.10 -27.68
CA GLU A 33 -19.00 -4.90 -26.24
C GLU A 33 -17.92 -5.77 -25.58
N ARG A 34 -17.86 -7.08 -25.90
CA ARG A 34 -16.83 -7.99 -25.38
C ARG A 34 -15.41 -7.55 -25.74
N PHE A 35 -15.18 -7.16 -26.99
CA PHE A 35 -13.87 -6.64 -27.44
C PHE A 35 -13.50 -5.34 -26.71
N ARG A 36 -14.44 -4.40 -26.60
CA ARG A 36 -14.20 -3.12 -25.90
C ARG A 36 -13.87 -3.31 -24.42
N THR A 37 -14.57 -4.21 -23.73
CA THR A 37 -14.32 -4.52 -22.32
C THR A 37 -12.94 -5.15 -22.13
N ARG A 38 -12.54 -6.07 -23.02
CA ARG A 38 -11.20 -6.66 -23.00
C ARG A 38 -10.12 -5.61 -23.22
N ASP A 39 -10.28 -4.75 -24.22
CA ASP A 39 -9.35 -3.66 -24.50
C ASP A 39 -9.24 -2.68 -23.32
N SER A 40 -10.35 -2.39 -22.61
CA SER A 40 -10.29 -1.53 -21.41
C SER A 40 -9.55 -2.20 -20.26
N LYS A 41 -9.79 -3.50 -20.02
CA LYS A 41 -9.06 -4.24 -18.98
C LYS A 41 -7.56 -4.28 -19.27
N GLU A 42 -7.17 -4.53 -20.52
CA GLU A 42 -5.76 -4.55 -20.94
C GLU A 42 -5.08 -3.18 -20.81
N ARG A 43 -5.77 -2.09 -21.20
CA ARG A 43 -5.25 -0.72 -21.00
C ARG A 43 -5.08 -0.38 -19.52
N ASN A 44 -6.09 -0.67 -18.71
CA ASN A 44 -6.05 -0.42 -17.26
C ASN A 44 -4.92 -1.21 -16.59
N LEU A 45 -4.72 -2.46 -17.00
CA LEU A 45 -3.62 -3.28 -16.51
C LEU A 45 -2.27 -2.66 -16.86
N LYS A 46 -2.05 -2.26 -18.11
CA LYS A 46 -0.80 -1.62 -18.53
C LYS A 46 -0.50 -0.35 -17.73
N GLN A 47 -1.51 0.50 -17.52
CA GLN A 47 -1.36 1.73 -16.72
C GLN A 47 -1.01 1.40 -15.27
N ALA A 48 -1.76 0.50 -14.63
CA ALA A 48 -1.53 0.14 -13.24
C ALA A 48 -0.17 -0.51 -12.98
N LEU A 49 0.29 -1.39 -13.88
CA LEU A 49 1.62 -2.01 -13.74
C LEU A 49 2.73 -0.96 -13.83
N GLY A 50 2.59 0.04 -14.71
CA GLY A 50 3.51 1.18 -14.76
C GLY A 50 3.49 2.02 -13.48
N GLU A 51 2.31 2.23 -12.88
CA GLU A 51 2.19 2.96 -11.61
C GLU A 51 2.77 2.18 -10.42
N ILE A 52 2.53 0.87 -10.35
CA ILE A 52 3.14 -0.02 -9.35
C ILE A 52 4.65 0.06 -9.44
N ASP A 53 5.22 -0.05 -10.65
CA ASP A 53 6.66 -0.01 -10.86
C ASP A 53 7.26 1.35 -10.45
N ARG A 54 6.61 2.45 -10.84
CA ARG A 54 7.03 3.81 -10.46
C ARG A 54 7.05 3.98 -8.93
N MET A 55 5.97 3.60 -8.25
CA MET A 55 5.86 3.75 -6.79
C MET A 55 6.81 2.82 -6.04
N ALA A 56 6.95 1.57 -6.48
CA ALA A 56 7.88 0.63 -5.88
C ALA A 56 9.33 1.10 -6.01
N SER A 57 9.71 1.67 -7.16
CA SER A 57 11.03 2.28 -7.35
C SER A 57 11.25 3.47 -6.44
N ALA A 58 10.27 4.37 -6.32
CA ALA A 58 10.37 5.54 -5.44
C ALA A 58 10.49 5.14 -3.95
N LEU A 59 9.91 4.01 -3.54
CA LEU A 59 9.95 3.51 -2.16
C LEU A 59 11.10 2.52 -1.89
N GLY A 60 11.92 2.20 -2.89
CA GLY A 60 12.98 1.19 -2.77
C GLY A 60 12.45 -0.21 -2.45
N LEU A 61 11.26 -0.56 -2.94
CA LEU A 61 10.66 -1.87 -2.68
C LEU A 61 11.28 -2.96 -3.59
N PRO A 62 11.55 -4.16 -3.06
CA PRO A 62 12.15 -5.26 -3.80
C PRO A 62 11.21 -5.85 -4.87
N ASP A 63 11.76 -6.56 -5.85
CA ASP A 63 11.02 -7.05 -7.01
C ASP A 63 9.88 -8.01 -6.64
N ASN A 64 10.07 -8.86 -5.62
CA ASN A 64 9.02 -9.75 -5.13
C ASN A 64 7.77 -8.99 -4.65
N VAL A 65 7.92 -7.77 -4.12
CA VAL A 65 6.80 -6.91 -3.73
C VAL A 65 6.07 -6.39 -4.97
N ARG A 66 6.80 -6.01 -6.02
CA ARG A 66 6.22 -5.56 -7.31
C ARG A 66 5.42 -6.66 -7.99
N GLU A 67 5.97 -7.87 -8.01
CA GLU A 67 5.33 -9.05 -8.58
C GLU A 67 4.05 -9.39 -7.83
N THR A 68 4.11 -9.41 -6.49
CA THR A 68 2.96 -9.66 -5.63
C THR A 68 1.87 -8.61 -5.83
N ALA A 69 2.24 -7.32 -5.87
CA ALA A 69 1.31 -6.23 -6.15
C ALA A 69 0.64 -6.40 -7.53
N SER A 70 1.40 -6.81 -8.54
CA SER A 70 0.90 -7.09 -9.89
C SER A 70 -0.08 -8.27 -9.91
N VAL A 71 0.15 -9.30 -9.10
CA VAL A 71 -0.80 -10.41 -8.91
C VAL A 71 -2.09 -9.94 -8.23
N ILE A 72 -1.98 -9.16 -7.14
CA ILE A 72 -3.14 -8.61 -6.42
C ILE A 72 -3.98 -7.73 -7.36
N TYR A 73 -3.35 -6.85 -8.15
CA TYR A 73 -4.06 -6.00 -9.08
C TYR A 73 -4.77 -6.79 -10.18
N ARG A 74 -4.12 -7.82 -10.75
CA ARG A 74 -4.74 -8.70 -11.76
C ARG A 74 -5.96 -9.41 -11.20
N ARG A 75 -5.87 -9.95 -9.98
CA ARG A 75 -7.02 -10.54 -9.29
C ARG A 75 -8.16 -9.54 -9.11
N ALA A 76 -7.87 -8.32 -8.66
CA ALA A 76 -8.88 -7.27 -8.52
C ALA A 76 -9.54 -6.90 -9.86
N LEU A 77 -8.79 -6.92 -10.96
CA LEU A 77 -9.31 -6.67 -12.31
C LEU A 77 -10.17 -7.81 -12.84
N ASP A 78 -9.80 -9.05 -12.54
CA ASP A 78 -10.52 -10.25 -12.95
C ASP A 78 -11.85 -10.38 -12.19
N ASP A 79 -11.85 -10.08 -10.89
CA ASP A 79 -13.01 -10.09 -9.99
C ASP A 79 -13.89 -8.82 -10.11
N ASP A 80 -13.60 -7.95 -11.07
CA ASP A 80 -14.36 -6.72 -11.36
C ASP A 80 -14.49 -5.75 -10.18
N LEU A 81 -13.40 -5.55 -9.42
CA LEU A 81 -13.35 -4.71 -8.22
C LEU A 81 -13.05 -3.23 -8.49
N LEU A 82 -12.68 -2.89 -9.73
CA LEU A 82 -12.30 -1.53 -10.16
C LEU A 82 -13.47 -0.55 -10.34
N PRO A 83 -14.70 -0.94 -10.75
CA PRO A 83 -15.78 0.01 -10.95
C PRO A 83 -16.02 0.91 -9.73
N GLY A 84 -16.03 2.22 -9.96
CA GLY A 84 -16.17 3.25 -8.91
C GLY A 84 -14.88 3.60 -8.17
N ARG A 85 -13.72 3.09 -8.60
CA ARG A 85 -12.39 3.37 -8.03
C ARG A 85 -11.42 3.80 -9.12
N SER A 86 -10.44 4.61 -8.74
CA SER A 86 -9.36 4.98 -9.66
C SER A 86 -8.43 3.78 -9.91
N ILE A 87 -7.84 3.71 -11.11
CA ILE A 87 -6.83 2.71 -11.46
C ILE A 87 -5.63 2.84 -10.51
N GLU A 88 -5.21 4.08 -10.28
CA GLU A 88 -4.17 4.46 -9.34
C GLU A 88 -4.50 4.02 -7.91
N GLY A 89 -5.72 4.23 -7.43
CA GLY A 89 -6.12 3.86 -6.08
C GLY A 89 -6.05 2.35 -5.83
N VAL A 90 -6.46 1.55 -6.81
CA VAL A 90 -6.34 0.08 -6.73
C VAL A 90 -4.88 -0.35 -6.85
N ALA A 91 -4.09 0.27 -7.73
CA ALA A 91 -2.65 0.00 -7.87
C ALA A 91 -1.87 0.32 -6.58
N THR A 92 -2.08 1.50 -5.99
CA THR A 92 -1.49 1.91 -4.71
C THR A 92 -1.90 0.97 -3.58
N SER A 93 -3.18 0.57 -3.54
CA SER A 93 -3.68 -0.37 -2.53
C SER A 93 -3.07 -1.77 -2.67
N ALA A 94 -2.89 -2.24 -3.91
CA ALA A 94 -2.25 -3.52 -4.18
C ALA A 94 -0.76 -3.51 -3.77
N LEU A 95 -0.05 -2.42 -4.06
CA LEU A 95 1.34 -2.24 -3.63
C LEU A 95 1.45 -2.18 -2.10
N TYR A 96 0.57 -1.43 -1.45
CA TYR A 96 0.50 -1.34 0.01
C TYR A 96 0.26 -2.72 0.65
N ALA A 97 -0.68 -3.48 0.13
CA ALA A 97 -0.97 -4.84 0.58
C ALA A 97 0.25 -5.77 0.40
N ALA A 98 0.87 -5.75 -0.78
CA ALA A 98 2.03 -6.58 -1.09
C ALA A 98 3.23 -6.27 -0.17
N ALA A 99 3.51 -4.98 0.08
CA ALA A 99 4.59 -4.57 0.96
C ALA A 99 4.39 -5.08 2.40
N ARG A 100 3.15 -5.07 2.90
CA ARG A 100 2.82 -5.64 4.22
C ARG A 100 2.96 -7.16 4.24
N MET A 101 2.48 -7.85 3.21
CA MET A 101 2.59 -9.31 3.10
C MET A 101 4.04 -9.78 3.00
N ALA A 102 4.92 -8.98 2.40
CA ALA A 102 6.35 -9.29 2.26
C ALA A 102 7.19 -8.96 3.50
N GLY A 103 6.59 -8.44 4.58
CA GLY A 103 7.32 -8.04 5.78
C GLY A 103 8.19 -6.79 5.62
N THR A 104 7.96 -6.00 4.56
CA THR A 104 8.63 -4.71 4.32
C THR A 104 7.60 -3.58 4.29
N PRO A 105 6.83 -3.38 5.38
CA PRO A 105 5.71 -2.46 5.37
C PRO A 105 6.17 -1.02 5.12
N ARG A 106 5.26 -0.24 4.55
CA ARG A 106 5.31 1.22 4.53
C ARG A 106 4.14 1.75 5.32
N SER A 107 4.26 2.94 5.89
CA SER A 107 3.13 3.64 6.49
C SER A 107 2.20 4.14 5.39
N LEU A 108 0.95 4.45 5.76
CA LEU A 108 0.02 5.08 4.83
C LEU A 108 0.52 6.47 4.40
N ASP A 109 1.23 7.18 5.29
CA ASP A 109 1.79 8.48 4.98
C ASP A 109 2.91 8.36 3.92
N GLU A 110 3.82 7.39 4.08
CA GLU A 110 4.89 7.12 3.12
C GLU A 110 4.36 6.76 1.73
N ILE A 111 3.38 5.86 1.63
CA ILE A 111 2.84 5.48 0.33
C ILE A 111 2.04 6.62 -0.31
N THR A 112 1.42 7.49 0.50
CA THR A 112 0.68 8.65 0.00
C THR A 112 1.62 9.64 -0.69
N VAL A 113 2.85 9.84 -0.19
CA VAL A 113 3.85 10.75 -0.78
C VAL A 113 4.17 10.40 -2.25
N VAL A 114 4.21 9.11 -2.59
CA VAL A 114 4.53 8.65 -3.96
C VAL A 114 3.28 8.36 -4.81
N SER A 115 2.11 8.38 -4.19
CA SER A 115 0.81 8.14 -4.83
C SER A 115 0.27 9.43 -5.45
N ARG A 116 -0.59 9.29 -6.47
CA ARG A 116 -1.39 10.40 -7.02
C ARG A 116 -2.79 10.50 -6.40
N VAL A 117 -3.04 9.68 -5.38
CA VAL A 117 -4.35 9.46 -4.75
C VAL A 117 -4.24 9.81 -3.28
N ASP A 118 -5.26 10.47 -2.76
CA ASP A 118 -5.30 10.92 -1.37
C ASP A 118 -5.37 9.74 -0.39
N LYS A 119 -4.81 9.96 0.82
CA LYS A 119 -4.73 8.97 1.90
C LYS A 119 -6.08 8.31 2.23
N ASP A 120 -7.17 9.06 2.19
CA ASP A 120 -8.53 8.57 2.49
C ASP A 120 -9.06 7.63 1.41
N GLU A 121 -8.75 7.88 0.14
CA GLU A 121 -9.10 6.99 -0.95
C GLU A 121 -8.24 5.73 -0.93
N ILE A 122 -6.93 5.84 -0.66
CA ILE A 122 -6.05 4.68 -0.47
C ILE A 122 -6.58 3.80 0.66
N SER A 123 -6.89 4.39 1.82
CA SER A 123 -7.35 3.66 3.01
C SER A 123 -8.68 2.94 2.79
N ARG A 124 -9.62 3.56 2.05
CA ARG A 124 -10.91 2.94 1.69
C ARG A 124 -10.73 1.83 0.67
N THR A 125 -9.92 2.08 -0.36
CA THR A 125 -9.68 1.12 -1.45
C THR A 125 -8.93 -0.10 -0.95
N TYR A 126 -7.90 0.10 -0.12
CA TYR A 126 -7.16 -0.98 0.53
C TYR A 126 -8.08 -1.89 1.35
N ARG A 127 -8.89 -1.32 2.25
CA ARG A 127 -9.84 -2.13 3.05
C ARG A 127 -10.82 -2.91 2.19
N TYR A 128 -11.27 -2.31 1.09
CA TYR A 128 -12.15 -2.99 0.15
C TYR A 128 -11.42 -4.15 -0.55
N VAL A 129 -10.29 -3.89 -1.22
CA VAL A 129 -9.52 -4.90 -1.96
C VAL A 129 -9.10 -6.07 -1.07
N VAL A 130 -8.59 -5.79 0.14
CA VAL A 130 -8.20 -6.82 1.11
C VAL A 130 -9.37 -7.72 1.47
N ARG A 131 -10.54 -7.14 1.73
CA ARG A 131 -11.74 -7.90 2.09
C ARG A 131 -12.28 -8.72 0.93
N GLU A 132 -12.46 -8.11 -0.24
CA GLU A 132 -13.05 -8.80 -1.40
C GLU A 132 -12.14 -9.91 -1.94
N LEU A 133 -10.82 -9.73 -1.90
CA LEU A 133 -9.85 -10.74 -2.34
C LEU A 133 -9.48 -11.75 -1.23
N GLY A 134 -10.02 -11.59 -0.01
CA GLY A 134 -9.70 -12.44 1.14
C GLY A 134 -8.21 -12.48 1.46
N LEU A 135 -7.52 -11.33 1.41
CA LEU A 135 -6.09 -11.27 1.70
C LEU A 135 -5.87 -11.37 3.22
N GLU A 136 -5.12 -12.38 3.64
CA GLU A 136 -4.70 -12.54 5.03
C GLU A 136 -3.48 -11.65 5.28
N ILE A 137 -3.71 -10.48 5.87
CA ILE A 137 -2.66 -9.50 6.19
C ILE A 137 -2.64 -9.26 7.69
N GLU A 138 -1.54 -9.66 8.32
CA GLU A 138 -1.33 -9.44 9.76
C GLU A 138 -1.13 -7.95 10.08
N PRO A 139 -1.49 -7.50 11.29
CA PRO A 139 -1.13 -6.18 11.79
C PRO A 139 0.38 -5.90 11.59
N ALA A 140 0.72 -4.65 11.24
CA ALA A 140 2.13 -4.29 11.05
C ALA A 140 2.89 -4.42 12.38
N ASP A 141 4.01 -5.13 12.37
CA ASP A 141 4.89 -5.25 13.51
C ASP A 141 5.89 -4.07 13.52
N PRO A 142 6.02 -3.30 14.61
CA PRO A 142 7.02 -2.24 14.73
C PRO A 142 8.44 -2.68 14.35
N GLU A 143 8.82 -3.92 14.66
CA GLU A 143 10.17 -4.44 14.39
C GLU A 143 10.50 -4.49 12.88
N GLN A 144 9.48 -4.56 12.02
CA GLN A 144 9.66 -4.61 10.57
C GLN A 144 10.16 -3.27 9.99
N TYR A 145 9.99 -2.15 10.72
CA TYR A 145 10.47 -0.84 10.29
C TYR A 145 11.92 -0.57 10.71
N VAL A 146 12.39 -1.24 11.76
CA VAL A 146 13.68 -0.98 12.41
C VAL A 146 14.88 -1.08 11.45
N PRO A 147 15.05 -2.13 10.63
CA PRO A 147 16.20 -2.22 9.70
C PRO A 147 16.32 -1.02 8.77
N ARG A 148 15.18 -0.59 8.22
CA ARG A 148 15.16 0.50 7.26
C ARG A 148 15.47 1.83 7.94
N PHE A 149 14.84 2.10 9.08
CA PHE A 149 15.11 3.32 9.84
C PHE A 149 16.56 3.40 10.30
N ALA A 150 17.11 2.30 10.82
CA ALA A 150 18.51 2.23 11.20
C ALA A 150 19.44 2.49 10.00
N SER A 151 19.17 1.85 8.86
CA SER A 151 19.96 2.04 7.64
C SER A 151 19.89 3.46 7.08
N GLU A 152 18.72 4.11 7.08
CA GLU A 152 18.55 5.48 6.58
C GLU A 152 19.21 6.52 7.49
N LEU A 153 19.28 6.25 8.80
CA LEU A 153 19.96 7.09 9.80
C LEU A 153 21.46 6.76 9.95
N GLY A 154 21.96 5.72 9.27
CA GLY A 154 23.35 5.30 9.38
C GLY A 154 23.74 4.74 10.75
N LEU A 155 22.78 4.15 11.47
CA LEU A 155 22.99 3.57 12.79
C LEU A 155 23.74 2.24 12.74
N THR A 156 24.41 1.90 13.84
CA THR A 156 25.12 0.63 13.97
C THR A 156 24.18 -0.56 14.24
N ASP A 157 24.69 -1.78 14.01
CA ASP A 157 24.02 -3.03 14.39
C ASP A 157 23.74 -3.10 15.91
N GLU A 158 24.50 -2.38 16.73
CA GLU A 158 24.25 -2.26 18.17
C GLU A 158 22.97 -1.48 18.45
N SER A 159 22.82 -0.30 17.85
CA SER A 159 21.58 0.47 17.90
C SER A 159 20.38 -0.32 17.36
N GLU A 160 20.54 -1.05 16.25
CA GLU A 160 19.44 -1.88 15.73
C GLU A 160 19.00 -2.96 16.74
N ARG A 161 19.96 -3.65 17.37
CA ARG A 161 19.68 -4.66 18.40
C ARG A 161 18.98 -4.05 19.62
N HIS A 162 19.42 -2.90 20.08
CA HIS A 162 18.77 -2.19 21.19
C HIS A 162 17.33 -1.80 20.84
N ALA A 163 17.08 -1.27 19.64
CA ALA A 163 15.73 -0.90 19.21
C ALA A 163 14.78 -2.10 19.20
N ARG A 164 15.23 -3.27 18.70
CA ARG A 164 14.45 -4.51 18.74
C ARG A 164 14.17 -4.98 20.16
N GLN A 165 15.17 -4.90 21.04
CA GLN A 165 15.00 -5.29 22.44
C GLN A 165 13.94 -4.42 23.14
N LEU A 166 14.00 -3.10 22.97
CA LEU A 166 13.00 -2.17 23.51
C LEU A 166 11.58 -2.48 23.03
N LEU A 167 11.41 -2.77 21.73
CA LEU A 167 10.12 -3.14 21.15
C LEU A 167 9.59 -4.46 21.72
N LYS A 168 10.47 -5.44 21.90
CA LYS A 168 10.13 -6.72 22.50
C LYS A 168 9.68 -6.56 23.96
N THR A 169 10.43 -5.81 24.77
CA THR A 169 10.06 -5.49 26.16
C THR A 169 8.70 -4.79 26.21
N ALA A 170 8.48 -3.79 25.33
CA ALA A 170 7.19 -3.09 25.24
C ALA A 170 6.02 -3.99 24.81
N LYS A 171 6.30 -5.04 24.03
CA LYS A 171 5.31 -6.06 23.66
C LYS A 171 4.94 -6.92 24.86
N GLU A 172 5.94 -7.41 25.60
CA GLU A 172 5.80 -8.25 26.79
C GLU A 172 5.05 -7.52 27.92
N GLN A 173 5.28 -6.22 28.09
CA GLN A 173 4.59 -5.39 29.10
C GLN A 173 3.24 -4.82 28.64
N GLY A 174 2.80 -5.11 27.41
CA GLY A 174 1.51 -4.63 26.89
C GLY A 174 1.45 -3.13 26.53
N ILE A 175 2.59 -2.43 26.57
CA ILE A 175 2.70 -0.99 26.33
C ILE A 175 2.43 -0.63 24.86
N HIS A 176 2.58 -1.59 23.94
CA HIS A 176 2.31 -1.43 22.51
C HIS A 176 0.83 -1.23 22.15
N SER A 177 -0.11 -1.60 23.03
CA SER A 177 -1.54 -1.62 22.71
C SER A 177 -2.09 -0.25 22.35
N GLY A 178 -2.83 -0.15 21.23
CA GLY A 178 -3.45 1.09 20.76
C GLY A 178 -2.49 2.13 20.19
N LYS A 179 -1.19 1.81 20.05
CA LYS A 179 -0.17 2.73 19.53
C LYS A 179 0.16 2.40 18.07
N SER A 180 0.55 3.44 17.33
CA SER A 180 0.99 3.29 15.94
C SER A 180 2.29 2.48 15.88
N PRO A 181 2.37 1.39 15.08
CA PRO A 181 3.60 0.61 14.94
C PRO A 181 4.79 1.42 14.44
N VAL A 182 4.56 2.34 13.50
CA VAL A 182 5.57 3.27 12.98
C VAL A 182 6.10 4.18 14.09
N GLY A 183 5.20 4.68 14.94
CA GLY A 183 5.55 5.52 16.08
C GLY A 183 6.39 4.80 17.13
N LEU A 184 6.05 3.54 17.42
CA LEU A 184 6.83 2.69 18.31
C LEU A 184 8.23 2.42 17.74
N ALA A 185 8.33 2.06 16.47
CA ALA A 185 9.61 1.78 15.82
C ALA A 185 10.52 3.03 15.80
N ALA A 186 9.98 4.19 15.43
CA ALA A 186 10.72 5.45 15.44
C ALA A 186 11.21 5.82 16.84
N ALA A 187 10.36 5.67 17.86
CA ALA A 187 10.73 5.91 19.24
C ALA A 187 11.80 4.94 19.75
N ALA A 188 11.71 3.67 19.38
CA ALA A 188 12.71 2.66 19.72
C ALA A 188 14.07 2.96 19.07
N ILE A 189 14.07 3.40 17.81
CA ILE A 189 15.28 3.84 17.10
C ILE A 189 15.94 5.01 17.82
N TYR A 190 15.16 6.04 18.18
CA TYR A 190 15.68 7.20 18.89
C TYR A 190 16.21 6.83 20.29
N ALA A 191 15.48 6.01 21.05
CA ALA A 191 15.93 5.53 22.36
C ALA A 191 17.22 4.70 22.23
N ALA A 192 17.28 3.80 21.26
CA ALA A 192 18.44 2.95 21.02
C ALA A 192 19.69 3.74 20.65
N SER A 193 19.58 4.78 19.82
CA SER A 193 20.71 5.65 19.49
C SER A 193 21.26 6.35 20.74
N LEU A 194 20.39 6.77 21.67
CA LEU A 194 20.83 7.34 22.95
C LEU A 194 21.58 6.32 23.80
N LEU A 195 21.08 5.08 23.90
CA LEU A 195 21.72 3.99 24.65
C LEU A 195 23.09 3.60 24.07
N ALA A 196 23.22 3.61 22.75
CA ALA A 196 24.47 3.33 22.03
C ALA A 196 25.40 4.57 21.93
N ASN A 197 25.02 5.71 22.51
CA ASN A 197 25.76 6.97 22.46
C ASN A 197 26.02 7.46 21.01
N GLU A 198 25.09 7.18 20.10
CA GLU A 198 25.05 7.66 18.72
C GLU A 198 24.25 8.97 18.62
N LYS A 199 24.76 9.92 17.84
CA LYS A 199 24.16 11.25 17.71
C LYS A 199 23.07 11.26 16.64
N VAL A 200 21.84 11.03 17.06
CA VAL A 200 20.64 11.21 16.23
C VAL A 200 19.64 12.11 16.95
N THR A 201 19.03 13.04 16.21
CA THR A 201 18.02 13.97 16.70
C THR A 201 16.60 13.44 16.44
N GLN A 202 15.62 13.92 17.22
CA GLN A 202 14.21 13.58 16.99
C GLN A 202 13.72 14.08 15.62
N SER A 203 14.29 15.18 15.11
CA SER A 203 13.98 15.72 13.78
C SER A 203 14.41 14.74 12.67
N GLU A 204 15.63 14.21 12.74
CA GLU A 204 16.14 13.23 11.76
C GLU A 204 15.27 11.96 11.76
N VAL A 205 14.90 11.46 12.94
CA VAL A 205 14.00 10.30 13.05
C VAL A 205 12.60 10.62 12.53
N SER A 206 12.09 11.83 12.81
CA SER A 206 10.80 12.33 12.32
C SER A 206 10.74 12.36 10.79
N GLU A 207 11.82 12.80 10.14
CA GLU A 207 11.95 12.84 8.68
C GLU A 207 11.91 11.43 8.07
N VAL A 208 12.70 10.50 8.62
CA VAL A 208 12.79 9.10 8.15
C VAL A 208 11.48 8.33 8.36
N ALA A 209 10.84 8.51 9.51
CA ALA A 209 9.60 7.80 9.86
C ALA A 209 8.33 8.49 9.36
N ASN A 210 8.42 9.74 8.89
CA ASN A 210 7.30 10.60 8.51
C ASN A 210 6.22 10.71 9.61
N ILE A 211 6.64 10.99 10.84
CA ILE A 211 5.76 11.19 12.01
C ILE A 211 6.19 12.42 12.80
N SER A 212 5.34 12.95 13.68
CA SER A 212 5.73 14.13 14.47
C SER A 212 6.78 13.81 15.54
N GLU A 213 7.71 14.74 15.76
CA GLU A 213 8.67 14.67 16.87
C GLU A 213 8.00 14.49 18.24
N VAL A 214 6.83 15.10 18.46
CA VAL A 214 6.06 14.95 19.71
C VAL A 214 5.65 13.48 19.93
N THR A 215 5.31 12.77 18.86
CA THR A 215 4.99 11.33 18.94
C THR A 215 6.23 10.55 19.35
N ILE A 216 7.39 10.82 18.74
CA ILE A 216 8.66 10.19 19.11
C ILE A 216 8.97 10.46 20.58
N ARG A 217 8.91 11.73 20.99
CA ARG A 217 9.19 12.21 22.35
C ARG A 217 8.37 11.48 23.41
N ASN A 218 7.07 11.41 23.22
CA ASN A 218 6.19 10.78 24.21
C ASN A 218 6.44 9.28 24.31
N ARG A 219 6.77 8.62 23.19
CA ARG A 219 6.90 7.16 23.14
C ARG A 219 8.26 6.65 23.59
N TYR A 220 9.35 7.36 23.33
CA TYR A 220 10.67 6.86 23.71
C TYR A 220 10.84 6.84 25.23
N HIS A 221 10.26 7.81 25.95
CA HIS A 221 10.21 7.80 27.43
C HIS A 221 9.49 6.55 27.95
N GLU A 222 8.30 6.24 27.42
CA GLU A 222 7.54 5.04 27.79
C GLU A 222 8.33 3.74 27.52
N LEU A 223 9.12 3.69 26.45
CA LEU A 223 9.96 2.52 26.13
C LEU A 223 11.13 2.36 27.10
N LEU A 224 11.78 3.46 27.49
CA LEU A 224 12.90 3.42 28.43
C LEU A 224 12.43 3.07 29.85
N GLU A 225 11.31 3.64 30.31
CA GLU A 225 10.71 3.32 31.61
C GLU A 225 10.34 1.82 31.71
N ALA A 226 9.84 1.25 30.61
CA ALA A 226 9.55 -0.17 30.51
C ALA A 226 10.80 -1.05 30.68
N GLU A 227 11.90 -0.67 30.02
CA GLU A 227 13.16 -1.40 30.08
C GLU A 227 13.80 -1.32 31.47
N GLU A 228 13.82 -0.13 32.08
CA GLU A 228 14.34 0.07 33.43
C GLU A 228 13.57 -0.74 34.47
N GLY A 229 12.24 -0.82 34.34
CA GLY A 229 11.37 -1.63 35.20
C GLY A 229 11.62 -3.14 35.12
N LEU A 230 12.34 -3.62 34.09
CA LEU A 230 12.77 -5.02 33.98
C LEU A 230 14.10 -5.30 34.70
N THR A 231 14.90 -4.25 34.93
CA THR A 231 16.23 -4.33 35.55
C THR A 231 16.21 -4.14 37.07
N ALA A 232 15.07 -3.72 37.64
CA ALA A 232 14.84 -3.55 39.08
C ALA A 232 14.23 -4.81 39.72
#